data_AF-A0A1H8DDU0-F1
#
_entry.id   AF-A0A1H8DDU0-F1
#
_cell.length_a   1.000
_cell.length_b   1.000
_cell.length_c   1.000
_cell.angle_alpha   90.00
_cell.angle_beta   90.00
_cell.angle_gamma   90.00
#
_symmetry.space_group_name_H-M   'P 1'
#
loop_
_entity.id
_entity.type
_entity.pdbx_description
1 polymer ?
#
loop_
_entity_poly.entity_id
_entity_poly.type
_entity_poly.pdbx_seq_one_letter_code
_entity_poly.pdbx_strand_id
1 'polypeptide(L)'
;MNFYHKVLLYVIFDESSLTSGCVHNVKKFDNTGEDLEDLISIGTIGLIKAIESFQTGKGTKLATFAARCIENEILMHLRSLKKTRKDVSLHDPIGTDKEGNEITLIDILGTEADDVAEKVQLKIEKSKIYKNLDILDDREKEVVVGRFGLIAGGEERTQREIAKELGISRSYVSRIEKRALMKLYHEFYKAKR
;
A
#
# COMPACT_ATOMS: atom_id res chain seq x y z
N MET A 1 9.62 -17.30 -31.71
CA MET A 1 9.61 -18.29 -30.61
C MET A 1 9.13 -17.56 -29.36
N ASN A 2 7.95 -17.92 -28.83
CA ASN A 2 7.23 -17.14 -27.81
C ASN A 2 8.03 -16.99 -26.51
N PHE A 3 7.90 -15.82 -25.85
CA PHE A 3 8.47 -15.54 -24.52
C PHE A 3 8.08 -16.61 -23.49
N TYR A 4 6.81 -17.03 -23.50
CA TYR A 4 6.32 -18.16 -22.72
C TYR A 4 7.02 -19.48 -23.02
N HIS A 5 7.46 -19.72 -24.26
CA HIS A 5 8.17 -20.94 -24.62
C HIS A 5 9.63 -20.92 -24.15
N LYS A 6 10.27 -19.74 -24.10
CA LYS A 6 11.58 -19.57 -23.45
C LYS A 6 11.50 -19.71 -21.93
N VAL A 7 10.45 -19.19 -21.30
CA VAL A 7 10.20 -19.36 -19.86
C VAL A 7 9.90 -20.83 -19.54
N LEU A 8 9.06 -21.50 -20.34
CA LEU A 8 8.75 -22.92 -20.15
C LEU A 8 9.99 -23.80 -20.37
N LEU A 9 10.83 -23.53 -21.39
CA LEU A 9 12.08 -24.26 -21.56
C LEU A 9 13.09 -23.99 -20.43
N TYR A 10 13.14 -22.77 -19.86
CA TYR A 10 14.07 -22.45 -18.76
C TYR A 10 13.60 -23.04 -17.42
N VAL A 11 12.29 -23.07 -17.19
CA VAL A 11 11.67 -23.78 -16.06
C VAL A 11 11.89 -25.28 -16.19
N ILE A 12 11.87 -25.86 -17.39
CA ILE A 12 12.04 -27.31 -17.60
C ILE A 12 13.52 -27.76 -17.70
N PHE A 13 14.48 -26.92 -18.11
CA PHE A 13 15.87 -27.33 -18.37
C PHE A 13 16.95 -26.85 -17.37
N ASP A 14 16.64 -25.98 -16.40
CA ASP A 14 17.57 -25.61 -15.30
C ASP A 14 16.83 -25.54 -13.94
N GLU A 15 15.89 -26.47 -13.77
CA GLU A 15 14.93 -26.53 -12.66
C GLU A 15 15.56 -26.92 -11.31
N SER A 16 16.84 -27.31 -11.28
CA SER A 16 17.51 -27.74 -10.05
C SER A 16 18.42 -26.67 -9.45
N SER A 17 19.00 -25.79 -10.25
CA SER A 17 20.05 -24.88 -9.77
C SER A 17 19.48 -23.58 -9.20
N LEU A 18 18.47 -23.01 -9.87
CA LEU A 18 17.90 -21.70 -9.53
C LEU A 18 16.82 -21.78 -8.45
N THR A 19 15.97 -22.80 -8.47
CA THR A 19 15.02 -23.15 -7.40
C THR A 19 15.75 -23.54 -6.13
N SER A 20 16.80 -24.38 -6.21
CA SER A 20 17.66 -24.68 -5.04
C SER A 20 18.37 -23.41 -4.55
N GLY A 21 18.78 -22.52 -5.47
CA GLY A 21 19.30 -21.20 -5.13
C GLY A 21 18.25 -20.30 -4.44
N CYS A 22 16.99 -20.38 -4.84
CA CYS A 22 15.88 -19.68 -4.19
C CYS A 22 15.67 -20.19 -2.76
N VAL A 23 15.52 -21.50 -2.59
CA VAL A 23 15.38 -22.15 -1.28
C VAL A 23 16.57 -21.82 -0.37
N HIS A 24 17.80 -21.86 -0.89
CA HIS A 24 18.99 -21.48 -0.13
C HIS A 24 18.98 -20.01 0.32
N ASN A 25 18.48 -19.08 -0.52
CA ASN A 25 18.36 -17.68 -0.13
C ASN A 25 17.21 -17.45 0.87
N VAL A 26 16.11 -18.19 0.74
CA VAL A 26 14.97 -18.15 1.66
C VAL A 26 15.33 -18.65 3.05
N LYS A 27 16.17 -19.69 3.17
CA LYS A 27 16.63 -20.24 4.48
C LYS A 27 17.30 -19.21 5.40
N LYS A 28 17.79 -18.08 4.87
CA LYS A 28 18.31 -16.97 5.69
C LYS A 28 17.24 -16.32 6.56
N PHE A 29 15.96 -16.54 6.24
CA PHE A 29 14.80 -15.94 6.89
C PHE A 29 14.02 -16.94 7.78
N ASP A 30 14.52 -18.15 8.01
CA ASP A 30 13.83 -19.19 8.78
C ASP A 30 13.50 -18.73 10.23
N ASN A 31 14.33 -17.86 10.79
CA ASN A 31 14.14 -17.32 12.15
C ASN A 31 13.10 -16.19 12.24
N THR A 32 12.35 -15.87 11.18
CA THR A 32 11.32 -14.81 11.23
C THR A 32 9.99 -15.29 11.83
N GLY A 33 9.84 -16.60 12.05
CA GLY A 33 8.61 -17.21 12.56
C GLY A 33 7.46 -17.19 11.55
N GLU A 34 7.79 -17.13 10.27
CA GLU A 34 6.84 -17.26 9.16
C GLU A 34 6.91 -18.67 8.59
N ASP A 35 5.85 -19.11 7.93
CA ASP A 35 5.82 -20.42 7.28
C ASP A 35 6.84 -20.48 6.12
N LEU A 36 7.58 -21.59 6.06
CA LEU A 36 8.64 -21.76 5.06
C LEU A 36 8.09 -21.84 3.64
N GLU A 37 6.91 -22.43 3.43
CA GLU A 37 6.28 -22.55 2.11
C GLU A 37 5.82 -21.17 1.60
N ASP A 38 5.33 -20.31 2.50
CA ASP A 38 4.99 -18.92 2.20
C ASP A 38 6.23 -18.13 1.76
N LEU A 39 7.33 -18.25 2.52
CA LEU A 39 8.59 -17.59 2.18
C LEU A 39 9.16 -18.08 0.83
N ILE A 40 9.03 -19.37 0.52
CA ILE A 40 9.41 -19.94 -0.79
C ILE A 40 8.53 -19.38 -1.91
N SER A 41 7.22 -19.26 -1.68
CA SER A 41 6.27 -18.68 -2.64
C SER A 41 6.62 -17.23 -2.95
N ILE A 42 6.92 -16.43 -1.94
CA ILE A 42 7.35 -15.03 -2.09
C ILE A 42 8.73 -14.94 -2.76
N GLY A 43 9.66 -15.80 -2.39
CA GLY A 43 10.96 -15.90 -3.05
C GLY A 43 10.82 -16.21 -4.53
N THR A 44 9.88 -17.07 -4.91
CA THR A 44 9.57 -17.41 -6.30
C THR A 44 9.07 -16.18 -7.08
N ILE A 45 8.23 -15.33 -6.48
CA ILE A 45 7.84 -14.03 -7.07
C ILE A 45 9.07 -13.15 -7.31
N GLY A 46 10.00 -13.09 -6.35
CA GLY A 46 11.26 -12.36 -6.49
C GLY A 46 12.14 -12.88 -7.62
N LEU A 47 12.18 -14.20 -7.80
CA LEU A 47 12.89 -14.84 -8.91
C LEU A 47 12.26 -14.52 -10.27
N ILE A 48 10.93 -14.56 -10.38
CA ILE A 48 10.21 -14.19 -11.62
C ILE A 48 10.53 -12.74 -11.99
N LYS A 49 10.42 -11.80 -11.04
CA LYS A 49 10.77 -10.39 -11.25
C LYS A 49 12.22 -10.20 -11.69
N ALA A 50 13.14 -10.99 -11.14
CA ALA A 50 14.55 -10.96 -11.53
C ALA A 50 14.73 -11.38 -12.99
N ILE A 51 14.07 -12.46 -13.43
CA ILE A 51 14.13 -12.96 -14.80
C ILE A 51 13.54 -11.94 -15.78
N GLU A 52 12.39 -11.34 -15.45
CA GLU A 52 11.73 -10.34 -16.29
C GLU A 52 12.53 -9.04 -16.44
N SER A 53 13.26 -8.65 -15.40
CA SER A 53 13.95 -7.35 -15.34
C SER A 53 15.46 -7.42 -15.62
N PHE A 54 16.03 -8.61 -15.76
CA PHE A 54 17.47 -8.77 -15.94
C PHE A 54 17.95 -8.27 -17.31
N GLN A 55 19.08 -7.55 -17.32
CA GLN A 55 19.70 -7.03 -18.54
C GLN A 55 21.13 -7.58 -18.66
N THR A 56 21.38 -8.30 -19.75
CA THR A 56 22.72 -8.77 -20.11
C THR A 56 23.56 -7.57 -20.59
N GLY A 57 24.65 -7.26 -19.89
CA GLY A 57 25.53 -6.12 -20.23
C GLY A 57 25.93 -5.24 -19.04
N LYS A 58 25.34 -5.45 -17.86
CA LYS A 58 25.67 -4.69 -16.63
C LYS A 58 26.76 -5.32 -15.74
N GLY A 59 27.46 -6.34 -16.24
CA GLY A 59 28.57 -6.98 -15.52
C GLY A 59 28.20 -7.86 -14.32
N THR A 60 26.91 -7.99 -13.98
CA THR A 60 26.42 -8.83 -12.88
C THR A 60 25.84 -10.15 -13.37
N LYS A 61 26.18 -11.24 -12.68
CA LYS A 61 25.61 -12.56 -12.94
C LYS A 61 24.12 -12.58 -12.57
N LEU A 62 23.29 -13.28 -13.36
CA LEU A 62 21.86 -13.43 -13.10
C LEU A 62 21.57 -13.93 -11.68
N ALA A 63 22.34 -14.92 -11.20
CA ALA A 63 22.19 -15.44 -9.84
C ALA A 63 22.36 -14.38 -8.74
N THR A 64 23.33 -13.46 -8.91
CA THR A 64 23.55 -12.34 -7.97
C THR A 64 22.40 -11.35 -8.00
N PHE A 65 21.86 -11.07 -9.19
CA PHE A 65 20.70 -10.18 -9.34
C PHE A 65 19.43 -10.81 -8.75
N ALA A 66 19.19 -12.09 -9.06
CA ALA A 66 18.06 -12.86 -8.53
C ALA A 66 18.07 -12.94 -7.01
N ALA A 67 19.23 -13.20 -6.38
CA ALA A 67 19.34 -13.21 -4.92
C ALA A 67 18.87 -11.89 -4.29
N ARG A 68 19.22 -10.74 -4.89
CA ARG A 68 18.77 -9.42 -4.42
C ARG A 68 17.27 -9.20 -4.58
N CYS A 69 16.69 -9.69 -5.67
CA CYS A 69 15.24 -9.58 -5.90
C CYS A 69 14.45 -10.46 -4.94
N ILE A 70 14.90 -11.70 -4.71
CA ILE A 70 14.31 -12.65 -3.75
C ILE A 70 14.31 -12.04 -2.34
N GLU A 71 15.47 -11.56 -1.90
CA GLU A 71 15.62 -10.91 -0.59
C GLU A 71 14.71 -9.67 -0.46
N ASN A 72 14.61 -8.84 -1.49
CA ASN A 72 13.77 -7.66 -1.45
C ASN A 72 12.28 -7.99 -1.30
N GLU A 73 11.77 -8.99 -2.01
CA GLU A 73 10.36 -9.40 -1.91
C GLU A 73 10.04 -9.97 -0.53
N ILE A 74 10.90 -10.84 0.01
CA ILE A 74 10.74 -11.39 1.37
C ILE A 74 10.73 -10.26 2.40
N LEU A 75 11.68 -9.32 2.32
CA LEU A 75 11.71 -8.17 3.23
C LEU A 75 10.49 -7.26 3.07
N MET A 76 9.94 -7.11 1.86
CA MET A 76 8.69 -6.37 1.65
C MET A 76 7.50 -7.06 2.32
N HIS A 77 7.41 -8.38 2.20
CA HIS A 77 6.36 -9.17 2.84
C HIS A 77 6.44 -9.10 4.37
N LEU A 78 7.62 -9.32 4.96
CA LEU A 78 7.81 -9.22 6.42
C LEU A 78 7.47 -7.83 6.98
N ARG A 79 7.75 -6.76 6.22
CA ARG A 79 7.32 -5.40 6.59
C ARG A 79 5.81 -5.21 6.53
N SER A 80 5.13 -5.89 5.63
CA SER A 80 3.66 -5.87 5.53
C SER A 80 3.04 -6.57 6.73
N LEU A 81 3.53 -7.76 7.08
CA LEU A 81 3.03 -8.54 8.21
C LEU A 81 3.15 -7.81 9.56
N LYS A 82 4.24 -7.05 9.77
CA LYS A 82 4.38 -6.20 10.97
C LYS A 82 3.27 -5.16 11.12
N LYS A 83 2.61 -4.75 10.04
CA LYS A 83 1.45 -3.85 10.10
C LYS A 83 0.18 -4.59 10.51
N THR A 84 0.00 -5.82 10.01
CA THR A 84 -1.19 -6.66 10.22
C THR A 84 -1.16 -7.44 11.54
N ARG A 85 0.00 -7.75 12.11
CA ARG A 85 0.12 -8.46 13.42
C ARG A 85 -0.49 -7.72 14.62
N LYS A 86 -0.95 -6.48 14.43
CA LYS A 86 -1.71 -5.72 15.44
C LYS A 86 -3.22 -5.89 15.33
N ASP A 87 -3.69 -6.61 14.31
CA ASP A 87 -5.10 -6.81 14.06
C ASP A 87 -5.59 -7.91 15.01
N VAL A 88 -6.57 -7.56 15.85
CA VAL A 88 -7.31 -8.49 16.72
C VAL A 88 -8.58 -8.92 16.00
N SER A 89 -9.01 -10.17 16.17
CA SER A 89 -10.29 -10.59 15.58
C SER A 89 -11.43 -9.91 16.31
N LEU A 90 -12.40 -9.40 15.55
CA LEU A 90 -13.60 -8.78 16.12
C LEU A 90 -14.47 -9.79 16.89
N HIS A 91 -14.27 -11.09 16.64
CA HIS A 91 -14.94 -12.20 17.30
C HIS A 91 -14.17 -12.74 18.51
N ASP A 92 -12.95 -12.27 18.77
CA ASP A 92 -12.21 -12.72 19.95
C ASP A 92 -12.90 -12.19 21.21
N PRO A 93 -13.11 -13.04 22.23
CA PRO A 93 -13.72 -12.61 23.48
C PRO A 93 -12.78 -11.65 24.23
N ILE A 94 -13.32 -10.52 24.67
CA ILE A 94 -12.60 -9.48 25.41
C ILE A 94 -12.92 -9.48 26.91
N GLY A 95 -13.93 -10.26 27.31
CA GLY A 95 -14.35 -10.38 28.70
C GLY A 95 -15.67 -11.12 28.81
N THR A 96 -16.24 -11.14 30.01
CA THR A 96 -17.56 -11.71 30.28
C THR A 96 -18.49 -10.64 30.84
N ASP A 97 -19.77 -10.70 30.49
CA ASP A 97 -20.79 -9.85 31.09
C ASP A 97 -21.13 -10.28 32.53
N LYS A 98 -22.11 -9.61 33.14
CA LYS A 98 -22.57 -9.91 34.51
C LYS A 98 -23.33 -11.23 34.61
N GLU A 99 -23.76 -11.79 33.48
CA GLU A 99 -24.51 -13.04 33.36
C GLU A 99 -23.60 -14.22 32.95
N GLY A 100 -22.32 -13.95 32.68
CA GLY A 100 -21.31 -14.95 32.33
C GLY A 100 -21.18 -15.23 30.83
N ASN A 101 -21.85 -14.47 29.97
CA ASN A 101 -21.70 -14.61 28.53
C ASN A 101 -20.41 -13.92 28.05
N GLU A 102 -19.77 -14.50 27.04
CA GLU A 102 -18.59 -13.92 26.40
C GLU A 102 -18.98 -12.65 25.63
N ILE A 103 -18.28 -11.55 25.90
CA ILE A 103 -18.41 -10.29 25.15
C ILE A 103 -17.30 -10.26 24.10
N THR A 104 -17.65 -9.94 22.87
CA THR A 104 -16.68 -9.80 21.77
C THR A 104 -16.50 -8.33 21.36
N LEU A 105 -15.43 -8.03 20.62
CA LEU A 105 -15.18 -6.66 20.12
C LEU A 105 -16.34 -6.13 19.25
N ILE A 106 -17.01 -6.99 18.47
CA ILE A 106 -18.13 -6.60 17.61
C ILE A 106 -19.35 -6.12 18.41
N ASP A 107 -19.57 -6.64 19.62
CA ASP A 107 -20.69 -6.24 20.48
C ASP A 107 -20.50 -4.82 21.05
N ILE A 108 -19.24 -4.40 21.23
CA ILE A 108 -18.89 -3.04 21.69
C ILE A 108 -18.83 -2.07 20.52
N LEU A 109 -18.31 -2.51 19.37
CA LEU A 109 -18.16 -1.68 18.17
C LEU A 109 -19.47 -1.52 17.38
N GLY A 110 -20.59 -2.00 17.92
CA GLY A 110 -21.92 -1.74 17.39
C GLY A 110 -22.12 -0.24 17.08
N THR A 111 -22.66 0.02 15.89
CA THR A 111 -22.85 1.34 15.24
C THR A 111 -22.99 2.49 16.23
N GLU A 112 -22.03 3.42 16.17
CA GLU A 112 -22.25 4.78 16.67
C GLU A 112 -23.59 5.25 16.11
N ALA A 113 -24.50 5.64 17.00
CA ALA A 113 -25.71 6.32 16.58
C ALA A 113 -25.26 7.48 15.69
N ASP A 114 -25.75 7.48 14.46
CA ASP A 114 -25.48 8.43 13.40
C ASP A 114 -25.71 9.87 13.94
N ASP A 115 -24.71 10.43 14.62
CA ASP A 115 -24.87 11.64 15.41
C ASP A 115 -24.99 12.78 14.42
N VAL A 116 -26.21 13.29 14.28
CA VAL A 116 -26.53 14.43 13.44
C VAL A 116 -25.57 15.58 13.74
N ALA A 117 -25.08 15.71 14.99
CA ALA A 117 -24.06 16.67 15.37
C ALA A 117 -22.73 16.43 14.66
N GLU A 118 -22.27 15.18 14.52
CA GLU A 118 -21.03 14.85 13.81
C GLU A 118 -21.15 15.11 12.31
N LYS A 119 -22.28 14.73 11.68
CA LYS A 119 -22.56 15.08 10.28
C LYS A 119 -22.60 16.59 10.04
N VAL A 120 -23.21 17.35 10.96
CA VAL A 120 -23.25 18.81 10.90
C VAL A 120 -21.85 19.40 11.09
N GLN A 121 -21.07 18.89 12.04
CA GLN A 121 -19.70 19.30 12.29
C GLN A 121 -18.79 19.04 11.07
N LEU A 122 -18.85 17.83 10.50
CA LEU A 122 -18.15 17.47 9.26
C LEU A 122 -18.51 18.40 8.11
N LYS A 123 -19.78 18.79 7.97
CA LYS A 123 -20.24 19.73 6.94
C LYS A 123 -19.66 21.14 7.15
N ILE A 124 -19.59 21.61 8.39
CA ILE A 124 -18.97 22.88 8.76
C ILE A 124 -17.46 22.87 8.49
N GLU A 125 -16.77 21.77 8.84
CA GLU A 125 -15.33 21.61 8.61
C GLU A 125 -15.00 21.53 7.12
N LYS A 126 -15.78 20.79 6.33
CA LYS A 126 -15.67 20.80 4.86
C LYS A 126 -15.81 22.23 4.32
N SER A 127 -16.79 23.01 4.80
CA SER A 127 -16.96 24.42 4.39
C SER A 127 -15.73 25.29 4.70
N LYS A 128 -15.04 25.05 5.81
CA LYS A 128 -13.79 25.76 6.14
C LYS A 128 -12.65 25.37 5.18
N ILE A 129 -12.53 24.10 4.83
CA ILE A 129 -11.55 23.64 3.83
C ILE A 129 -11.84 24.32 2.47
N TYR A 130 -13.11 24.38 2.06
CA TYR A 130 -13.50 25.06 0.81
C TYR A 130 -13.08 26.52 0.75
N LYS A 131 -13.23 27.26 1.86
CA LYS A 131 -12.83 28.68 1.95
C LYS A 131 -11.32 28.90 1.87
N ASN A 132 -10.54 27.90 2.26
CA ASN A 132 -9.09 27.98 2.29
C ASN A 132 -8.44 27.39 1.03
N LEU A 133 -9.21 26.93 0.03
CA LEU A 133 -8.65 26.44 -1.23
C LEU A 133 -7.95 27.54 -2.04
N ASP A 134 -8.23 28.81 -1.77
CA ASP A 134 -7.65 29.94 -2.50
C ASP A 134 -6.18 30.21 -2.16
N ILE A 135 -5.63 29.55 -1.13
CA ILE A 135 -4.19 29.58 -0.83
C ILE A 135 -3.37 28.69 -1.77
N LEU A 136 -4.05 27.78 -2.47
CA LEU A 136 -3.44 26.87 -3.41
C LEU A 136 -3.30 27.56 -4.75
N ASP A 137 -2.20 27.28 -5.44
CA ASP A 137 -2.10 27.65 -6.86
C ASP A 137 -3.06 26.82 -7.71
N ASP A 138 -3.32 27.24 -8.95
CA ASP A 138 -4.29 26.59 -9.83
C ASP A 138 -4.01 25.09 -10.04
N ARG A 139 -2.72 24.72 -10.10
CA ARG A 139 -2.27 23.34 -10.30
C ARG A 139 -2.49 22.49 -9.05
N GLU A 140 -2.21 23.05 -7.88
CA GLU A 140 -2.47 22.45 -6.57
C GLU A 140 -3.97 22.28 -6.33
N LYS A 141 -4.77 23.30 -6.66
CA LYS A 141 -6.23 23.28 -6.55
C LYS A 141 -6.83 22.20 -7.44
N GLU A 142 -6.41 22.11 -8.69
CA GLU A 142 -6.85 21.08 -9.64
C GLU A 142 -6.56 19.64 -9.13
N VAL A 143 -5.34 19.40 -8.62
CA VAL A 143 -4.96 18.09 -8.06
C VAL A 143 -5.75 17.75 -6.80
N VAL A 144 -5.88 18.69 -5.86
CA VAL A 144 -6.59 18.46 -4.59
C VAL A 144 -8.09 18.27 -4.83
N VAL A 145 -8.70 19.09 -5.68
CA VAL A 145 -10.12 18.99 -6.02
C VAL A 145 -10.44 17.64 -6.67
N GLY A 146 -9.65 17.21 -7.65
CA GLY A 146 -9.83 15.89 -8.28
C GLY A 146 -9.54 14.72 -7.33
N ARG A 147 -8.56 14.87 -6.42
CA ARG A 147 -8.17 13.80 -5.49
C ARG A 147 -9.24 13.49 -4.46
N PHE A 148 -9.90 14.53 -3.94
CA PHE A 148 -10.86 14.41 -2.85
C PHE A 148 -12.31 14.70 -3.26
N GLY A 149 -12.59 14.76 -4.58
CA GLY A 149 -13.95 14.96 -5.09
C GLY A 149 -14.61 16.25 -4.58
N LEU A 150 -13.84 17.33 -4.47
CA LEU A 150 -14.30 18.58 -3.82
C LEU A 150 -15.29 19.40 -4.68
N ILE A 151 -15.72 18.91 -5.84
CA ILE A 151 -16.78 19.55 -6.63
C ILE A 151 -18.13 18.96 -6.20
N ALA A 152 -19.21 19.73 -6.29
CA ALA A 152 -20.55 19.22 -6.02
C ALA A 152 -20.86 18.02 -6.95
N GLY A 153 -20.95 16.82 -6.37
CA GLY A 153 -21.13 15.57 -7.11
C GLY A 153 -19.85 15.02 -7.78
N GLY A 154 -18.67 15.54 -7.43
CA GLY A 154 -17.40 15.05 -7.92
C GLY A 154 -16.99 13.74 -7.25
N GLU A 155 -16.44 12.81 -8.03
CA GLU A 155 -15.87 11.57 -7.50
C GLU A 155 -14.39 11.74 -7.15
N GLU A 156 -13.94 10.97 -6.16
CA GLU A 156 -12.52 10.87 -5.81
C GLU A 156 -11.75 10.13 -6.91
N ARG A 157 -10.61 10.69 -7.31
CA ARG A 157 -9.77 10.10 -8.36
C ARG A 157 -8.41 9.72 -7.78
N THR A 158 -7.82 8.63 -8.26
CA THR A 158 -6.48 8.21 -7.87
C THR A 158 -5.41 9.13 -8.45
N GLN A 159 -4.24 9.20 -7.81
CA GLN A 159 -3.09 9.94 -8.34
C GLN A 159 -2.69 9.49 -9.76
N ARG A 160 -2.96 8.22 -10.13
CA ARG A 160 -2.67 7.70 -11.47
C ARG A 160 -3.66 8.22 -12.52
N GLU A 161 -4.94 8.31 -12.17
CA GLU A 161 -5.98 8.85 -13.05
C GLU A 161 -5.76 10.36 -13.28
N ILE A 162 -5.50 11.10 -12.20
CA ILE A 162 -5.17 12.54 -12.28
C ILE A 162 -3.89 12.75 -13.10
N ALA A 163 -2.87 11.92 -12.92
CA ALA A 163 -1.63 11.98 -13.71
C ALA A 163 -1.89 11.80 -15.22
N LYS A 164 -2.76 10.84 -15.57
CA LYS A 164 -3.13 10.57 -16.95
C LYS A 164 -3.88 11.74 -17.58
N GLU A 165 -4.81 12.34 -16.85
CA GLU A 165 -5.60 13.49 -17.30
C GLU A 165 -4.74 14.75 -17.47
N LEU A 166 -3.86 15.03 -16.50
CA LEU A 166 -3.00 16.22 -16.51
C LEU A 166 -1.74 16.09 -17.37
N GLY A 167 -1.53 14.95 -18.03
CA GLY A 167 -0.37 14.68 -18.87
C GLY A 167 0.97 14.72 -18.12
N ILE A 168 0.98 14.37 -16.83
CA ILE A 168 2.18 14.42 -15.97
C ILE A 168 2.42 13.10 -15.26
N SER A 169 3.61 12.89 -14.70
CA SER A 169 3.91 11.66 -13.96
C SER A 169 3.13 11.57 -12.64
N ARG A 170 2.73 10.36 -12.24
CA ARG A 170 2.12 10.07 -10.92
C ARG A 170 2.98 10.58 -9.76
N SER A 171 4.31 10.48 -9.88
CA SER A 171 5.25 10.99 -8.88
C SER A 171 5.18 12.52 -8.77
N TYR A 172 4.94 13.22 -9.89
CA TYR A 172 4.74 14.66 -9.86
C TYR A 172 3.42 15.06 -9.23
N VAL A 173 2.32 14.35 -9.54
CA VAL A 173 1.03 14.54 -8.85
C VAL A 173 1.16 14.36 -7.33
N SER A 174 1.83 13.30 -6.88
CA SER A 174 2.11 13.05 -5.45
C SER A 174 2.86 14.22 -4.79
N ARG A 175 3.84 14.81 -5.48
CA ARG A 175 4.58 15.97 -4.98
C ARG A 175 3.72 17.24 -4.91
N ILE A 176 2.80 17.43 -5.85
CA ILE A 176 1.83 18.55 -5.82
C ILE A 176 0.85 18.37 -4.66
N GLU A 177 0.23 17.19 -4.54
CA GLU A 177 -0.70 16.84 -3.46
C GLU A 177 -0.09 17.09 -2.08
N LYS A 178 1.14 16.58 -1.84
CA LYS A 178 1.83 16.76 -0.56
C LYS A 178 2.06 18.24 -0.23
N ARG A 179 2.40 19.07 -1.22
CA ARG A 179 2.64 20.51 -1.02
C ARG A 179 1.34 21.24 -0.70
N ALA A 180 0.29 20.94 -1.45
CA ALA A 180 -1.02 21.54 -1.28
C ALA A 180 -1.62 21.21 0.10
N LEU A 181 -1.54 19.94 0.52
CA LEU A 181 -1.99 19.51 1.85
C LEU A 181 -1.20 20.19 2.97
N MET A 182 0.10 20.44 2.78
CA MET A 182 0.91 21.15 3.78
C MET A 182 0.48 22.61 3.93
N LYS A 183 0.16 23.30 2.83
CA LYS A 183 -0.38 24.67 2.86
C LYS A 183 -1.73 24.72 3.58
N LEU A 184 -2.66 23.83 3.21
CA LEU A 184 -3.98 23.72 3.83
C LEU A 184 -3.87 23.40 5.33
N TYR A 185 -2.98 22.48 5.70
CA TYR A 185 -2.73 22.14 7.09
C TYR A 185 -2.24 23.35 7.89
N HIS A 186 -1.27 24.11 7.37
CA HIS A 186 -0.74 25.28 8.07
C HIS A 186 -1.81 26.34 8.31
N GLU A 187 -2.61 26.65 7.30
CA GLU A 187 -3.69 27.64 7.42
C GLU A 187 -4.82 27.19 8.33
N PHE A 188 -5.18 25.91 8.30
CA PHE A 188 -6.20 25.36 9.20
C PHE A 188 -5.80 25.50 10.68
N TYR A 189 -4.53 25.28 11.01
CA TYR A 189 -4.03 25.45 12.39
C TYR A 189 -3.77 26.91 12.77
N LYS A 190 -3.44 27.76 11.81
CA LYS A 190 -3.30 29.21 12.03
C LYS A 190 -4.64 29.86 12.37
N ALA A 191 -5.74 29.41 11.75
CA ALA A 191 -7.10 29.88 12.03
C ALA A 191 -7.69 29.37 13.36
N LYS A 192 -7.01 28.46 14.06
CA LYS A 192 -7.44 27.90 15.36
C LYS A 192 -6.81 28.61 16.57
N ARG A 193 -5.84 29.51 16.33
CA ARG A 193 -5.31 30.45 17.33
C ARG A 193 -6.07 31.76 17.28
#